data_AF-A0AAW8KI13-F1
#
_entry.id   AF-A0AAW8KI13-F1
#
_cell.length_a   1.000
_cell.length_b   1.000
_cell.length_c   1.000
_cell.angle_alpha   90.00
_cell.angle_beta   90.00
_cell.angle_gamma   90.00
#
_symmetry.space_group_name_H-M   'P 1'
#
loop_
_entity.id
_entity.type
_entity.pdbx_description
1 polymer ?
#
loop_
_entity_poly.entity_id
_entity_poly.type
_entity_poly.pdbx_seq_one_letter_code
_entity_poly.pdbx_strand_id
1 'polypeptide(L)'
;VPCLRLSDASLKKIIKNCAQAAADAKECGMDGIYLHGHEGYLLEQMTNPAFNRRKLGRYADPERFGLELVEKIREKVGPDFPIMYRI
;
A
#
# COMPACT_ATOMS: atom_id res chain seq x y z
N VAL A 1 -5.25 -22.64 3.50
CA VAL A 1 -6.09 -22.24 2.36
C VAL A 1 -5.31 -21.20 1.56
N PRO A 2 -5.09 -21.37 0.25
CA PRO A 2 -4.40 -20.36 -0.55
C PRO A 2 -5.22 -19.05 -0.57
N CYS A 3 -4.54 -17.91 -0.59
CA CYS A 3 -5.20 -16.61 -0.74
C CYS A 3 -5.72 -16.41 -2.17
N LEU A 4 -6.83 -15.69 -2.31
CA LEU A 4 -7.36 -15.30 -3.61
C LEU A 4 -6.42 -14.30 -4.29
N ARG A 5 -6.18 -14.49 -5.59
CA ARG A 5 -5.42 -13.53 -6.38
C ARG A 5 -6.23 -12.24 -6.54
N LEU A 6 -5.71 -11.13 -6.01
CA LEU A 6 -6.34 -9.82 -6.11
C LEU A 6 -6.27 -9.28 -7.56
N SER A 7 -7.38 -8.74 -8.04
CA SER A 7 -7.42 -7.98 -9.30
C SER A 7 -6.79 -6.59 -9.13
N ASP A 8 -6.42 -5.93 -10.24
CA ASP A 8 -5.94 -4.54 -10.20
C ASP A 8 -6.99 -3.59 -9.60
N ALA A 9 -8.28 -3.84 -9.84
CA ALA A 9 -9.36 -3.07 -9.24
C ALA A 9 -9.43 -3.28 -7.71
N SER A 10 -9.24 -4.52 -7.25
CA SER A 10 -9.18 -4.84 -5.82
C SER A 10 -7.98 -4.17 -5.14
N LEU A 11 -6.81 -4.20 -5.77
CA LEU A 11 -5.60 -3.53 -5.28
C LEU A 11 -5.78 -2.01 -5.22
N LYS A 12 -6.38 -1.39 -6.24
CA LYS A 12 -6.75 0.03 -6.20
C LYS A 12 -7.73 0.37 -5.09
N LYS A 13 -8.69 -0.52 -4.80
CA LYS A 13 -9.60 -0.34 -3.66
C LYS A 13 -8.85 -0.38 -2.34
N ILE A 14 -7.88 -1.30 -2.19
CA ILE A 14 -7.02 -1.37 -0.99
C ILE A 14 -6.24 -0.06 -0.83
N ILE A 15 -5.62 0.45 -1.90
CA ILE A 15 -4.91 1.74 -1.88
C ILE A 15 -5.82 2.86 -1.39
N LYS A 16 -7.03 2.97 -1.94
CA LYS A 16 -8.02 3.99 -1.51
C LYS A 16 -8.37 3.85 -0.03
N ASN A 17 -8.57 2.63 0.45
CA ASN A 17 -8.91 2.37 1.84
C ASN A 17 -7.74 2.71 2.78
N CYS A 18 -6.51 2.36 2.41
CA CYS A 18 -5.32 2.72 3.20
C CYS A 18 -5.10 4.23 3.25
N ALA A 19 -5.33 4.94 2.14
CA ALA A 19 -5.26 6.40 2.09
C ALA A 19 -6.33 7.05 2.97
N GLN A 20 -7.55 6.48 3.01
CA GLN A 20 -8.58 6.95 3.93
C GLN A 20 -8.20 6.67 5.38
N ALA A 21 -7.71 5.47 5.71
CA ALA A 21 -7.26 5.13 7.05
C ALA A 21 -6.12 6.05 7.53
N ALA A 22 -5.23 6.48 6.63
CA ALA A 22 -4.19 7.45 6.94
C ALA A 22 -4.74 8.85 7.24
N ALA A 23 -5.78 9.29 6.51
CA ALA A 23 -6.49 10.52 6.82
C ALA A 23 -7.17 10.42 8.19
N ASP A 24 -7.86 9.30 8.45
CA ASP A 24 -8.55 9.07 9.72
C ASP A 24 -7.55 9.08 10.89
N ALA A 25 -6.38 8.44 10.73
CA ALA A 25 -5.29 8.47 11.70
C ALA A 25 -4.82 9.90 12.01
N LYS A 26 -4.66 10.73 10.98
CA LYS A 26 -4.32 12.14 11.14
C LYS A 26 -5.42 12.91 11.89
N GLU A 27 -6.69 12.71 11.53
CA GLU A 27 -7.82 13.36 12.21
C GLU A 27 -7.95 12.92 13.68
N CYS A 28 -7.54 11.69 14.00
CA CYS A 28 -7.45 11.20 15.37
C CYS A 28 -6.25 11.78 16.17
N GLY A 29 -5.44 12.66 15.57
CA GLY A 29 -4.31 13.31 16.23
C GLY A 29 -3.05 12.45 16.32
N MET A 30 -2.91 11.41 15.49
CA MET A 30 -1.65 10.66 15.39
C MET A 30 -0.58 11.51 14.69
N ASP A 31 0.67 11.38 15.12
CA ASP A 31 1.79 12.14 14.54
C ASP A 31 2.27 11.62 13.18
N GLY A 32 1.81 10.44 12.76
CA GLY A 32 2.27 9.81 11.52
C GLY A 32 1.73 8.40 11.38
N ILE A 33 2.05 7.76 10.24
CA ILE A 33 1.68 6.37 9.97
C ILE A 33 2.86 5.51 9.57
N TYR A 34 2.66 4.22 9.69
CA TYR A 34 3.66 3.21 9.42
C TYR A 34 3.12 2.18 8.41
N LEU A 35 3.76 2.09 7.26
CA LEU A 35 3.47 1.12 6.21
C LEU A 35 4.25 -0.15 6.47
N HIS A 36 3.52 -1.24 6.69
CA HIS A 36 4.08 -2.53 7.05
C HIS A 36 4.49 -3.33 5.81
N GLY A 37 5.71 -3.10 5.31
CA GLY A 37 6.25 -3.68 4.09
C GLY A 37 7.17 -4.89 4.27
N HIS A 38 7.09 -5.57 5.42
CA HIS A 38 7.92 -6.74 5.76
C HIS A 38 7.07 -7.91 6.29
N GLU A 39 7.70 -9.02 6.72
CA GLU A 39 7.08 -10.19 7.38
C GLU A 39 6.01 -10.91 6.56
N GLY A 40 6.10 -10.83 5.24
CA GLY A 40 5.22 -11.51 4.30
C GLY A 40 3.83 -10.89 4.19
N TYR A 41 3.63 -9.67 4.69
CA TYR A 41 2.36 -8.94 4.54
C TYR A 41 2.17 -8.38 3.13
N LEU A 42 0.99 -7.82 2.84
CA LEU A 42 0.57 -7.45 1.49
C LEU A 42 1.57 -6.58 0.73
N LEU A 43 2.18 -5.59 1.39
CA LEU A 43 3.15 -4.71 0.74
C LEU A 43 4.37 -5.49 0.25
N GLU A 44 4.95 -6.34 1.11
CA GLU A 44 6.03 -7.25 0.70
C GLU A 44 5.55 -8.22 -0.38
N GLN A 45 4.34 -8.79 -0.24
CA GLN A 45 3.80 -9.72 -1.23
C GLN A 45 3.65 -9.10 -2.62
N MET A 46 3.49 -7.77 -2.71
CA MET A 46 3.34 -7.05 -3.98
C MET A 46 4.69 -6.58 -4.54
N THR A 47 5.68 -6.26 -3.70
CA THR A 47 7.01 -5.78 -4.10
C THR A 47 8.04 -6.89 -4.29
N ASN A 48 7.81 -8.09 -3.73
CA ASN A 48 8.74 -9.21 -3.78
C ASN A 48 8.33 -10.26 -4.84
N PRO A 49 9.19 -10.60 -5.82
CA PRO A 49 8.88 -11.55 -6.89
C PRO A 49 8.69 -13.00 -6.41
N ALA A 50 9.12 -13.34 -5.19
CA ALA A 50 8.82 -14.62 -4.57
C ALA A 50 7.29 -14.83 -4.39
N PHE A 51 6.56 -13.74 -4.13
CA PHE A 51 5.12 -13.71 -3.94
C PHE A 51 4.37 -13.17 -5.17
N ASN A 52 4.77 -12.02 -5.72
CA ASN A 52 4.08 -11.38 -6.84
C ASN A 52 4.49 -12.00 -8.19
N ARG A 53 3.75 -13.02 -8.62
CA ARG A 53 3.95 -13.68 -9.93
C ARG A 53 3.09 -13.10 -11.05
N ARG A 54 2.75 -11.80 -10.98
CA ARG A 54 2.01 -11.12 -12.06
C ARG A 54 2.91 -10.96 -13.29
N LYS A 55 2.35 -11.23 -14.48
CA LYS A 55 3.01 -11.03 -15.78
C LYS A 55 2.37 -9.94 -16.62
N LEU A 56 1.11 -9.61 -16.31
CA LEU A 56 0.30 -8.62 -16.99
C LEU A 56 -0.48 -7.83 -15.92
N GLY A 57 -0.98 -6.65 -16.32
CA GLY A 57 -1.67 -5.73 -15.43
C GLY A 57 -0.74 -4.69 -14.83
N ARG A 58 -1.33 -3.67 -14.20
CA ARG A 58 -0.62 -2.49 -13.68
C ARG A 58 0.39 -2.84 -12.59
N TYR A 59 0.06 -3.82 -11.75
CA TYR A 59 0.90 -4.26 -10.63
C TYR A 59 1.72 -5.51 -10.97
N ALA A 60 1.97 -5.76 -12.26
CA ALA A 60 3.06 -6.63 -12.68
C ALA A 60 4.43 -5.98 -12.45
N ASP A 61 4.49 -4.65 -12.46
CA ASP A 61 5.61 -3.86 -11.94
C ASP A 61 5.58 -3.90 -10.39
N PRO A 62 6.59 -4.50 -9.73
CA PRO A 62 6.60 -4.68 -8.28
C PRO A 62 6.63 -3.38 -7.48
N GLU A 63 7.22 -2.31 -8.03
CA GLU A 63 7.33 -1.02 -7.33
C GLU A 63 6.00 -0.26 -7.35
N ARG A 64 5.19 -0.49 -8.39
CA ARG A 64 4.00 0.29 -8.70
C ARG A 64 2.96 0.33 -7.58
N PHE A 65 2.77 -0.79 -6.88
CA PHE A 65 1.78 -0.86 -5.80
C PHE A 65 2.18 -0.01 -4.59
N GLY A 66 3.44 -0.08 -4.18
CA GLY A 66 3.97 0.70 -3.06
C GLY A 66 3.99 2.19 -3.37
N LEU A 67 4.45 2.57 -4.56
CA LEU A 67 4.48 3.97 -5.00
C LEU A 67 3.08 4.58 -5.07
N GLU A 68 2.12 3.92 -5.73
CA GLU A 68 0.74 4.43 -5.85
C GLU A 68 0.04 4.50 -4.48
N LEU A 69 0.38 3.59 -3.55
CA LEU A 69 -0.10 3.66 -2.18
C LEU A 69 0.40 4.93 -1.47
N VAL A 70 1.70 5.19 -1.51
CA VAL A 70 2.31 6.37 -0.87
C VAL A 70 1.80 7.66 -1.50
N GLU A 71 1.67 7.71 -2.82
CA GLU A 71 1.08 8.85 -3.55
C GLU A 71 -0.34 9.14 -3.06
N LYS A 72 -1.21 8.12 -2.97
CA LYS A 72 -2.60 8.32 -2.51
C LYS A 72 -2.72 8.67 -1.05
N ILE A 73 -1.86 8.12 -0.19
CA ILE A 73 -1.79 8.57 1.20
C ILE A 73 -1.40 10.04 1.23
N ARG A 74 -0.33 10.43 0.53
CA ARG A 74 0.20 11.79 0.49
C ARG A 74 -0.85 12.82 0.05
N GLU A 75 -1.65 12.49 -0.96
CA GLU A 75 -2.79 13.34 -1.39
C GLU A 75 -3.81 13.59 -0.26
N LYS A 76 -4.01 12.63 0.64
CA LYS A 76 -5.00 12.69 1.72
C LYS A 76 -4.49 13.39 2.97
N VAL A 77 -3.22 13.19 3.31
CA VAL A 77 -2.63 13.67 4.57
C VAL A 77 -1.83 14.97 4.44
N GLY A 78 -1.55 15.41 3.20
CA GLY A 78 -0.73 16.59 2.91
C GLY A 78 0.77 16.31 2.99
N PRO A 79 1.65 17.25 2.61
CA PRO A 79 3.10 17.04 2.45
C PRO A 79 3.85 16.75 3.75
N ASP A 80 3.38 17.29 4.87
CA ASP A 80 4.17 17.29 6.12
C ASP A 80 3.88 16.10 7.03
N PHE A 81 2.81 15.33 6.76
CA PHE A 81 2.47 14.18 7.59
C PHE A 81 3.50 13.05 7.41
N PRO A 82 4.16 12.58 8.47
CA PRO A 82 5.13 11.49 8.40
C PRO A 82 4.52 10.18 7.87
N ILE A 83 5.16 9.62 6.85
CA ILE A 83 4.87 8.29 6.30
C ILE A 83 6.15 7.48 6.39
N MET A 84 6.16 6.49 7.27
CA MET A 84 7.29 5.57 7.44
C MET A 84 7.00 4.26 6.71
N TYR A 85 8.02 3.64 6.12
CA TYR A 85 7.91 2.34 5.47
C TYR A 85 8.84 1.35 6.16
N ARG A 86 8.31 0.22 6.63
CA ARG A 86 9.12 -0.91 7.11
C ARG A 86 9.48 -1.81 5.97
N ILE A 87 10.76 -2.17 5.89
CA ILE A 87 11.29 -3.15 4.96
C ILE A 87 11.91 -4.27 5.79
#